data_AF-A0A3P1B4L5-F1
#
_entry.id   AF-A0A3P1B4L5-F1
#
_cell.length_a   1.000
_cell.length_b   1.000
_cell.length_c   1.000
_cell.angle_alpha   90.00
_cell.angle_beta   90.00
_cell.angle_gamma   90.00
#
_symmetry.space_group_name_H-M   'P 1'
#
loop_
_entity.id
_entity.type
_entity.pdbx_description
1 polymer ?
#
loop_
_entity_poly.entity_id
_entity_poly.type
_entity_poly.pdbx_seq_one_letter_code
_entity_poly.pdbx_strand_id
1 'polypeptide(L)'
;MEREQQELYEYARKRIKQKKTLYYHFVFFLIGSLFMFVANELLEFGMPNVWYPWAITVWFFLLILHFIKVYITDRFMNKNWEREQIDRLVKRQERKLEQLQTKINEQVSNK
;
A
#
# COMPACT_ATOMS: atom_id res chain seq x y z
N MET A 1 0.64 -11.56 27.03
CA MET A 1 -0.26 -12.52 26.36
C MET A 1 -1.56 -11.86 25.88
N GLU A 2 -2.39 -11.25 26.73
CA GLU A 2 -3.65 -10.61 26.27
C GLU A 2 -3.44 -9.46 25.26
N ARG A 3 -2.47 -8.57 25.49
CA ARG A 3 -2.19 -7.43 24.58
C ARG A 3 -1.73 -7.88 23.19
N GLU A 4 -0.92 -8.93 23.10
CA GLU A 4 -0.49 -9.48 21.81
C GLU A 4 -1.65 -10.11 21.04
N GLN A 5 -2.55 -10.83 21.72
CA GLN A 5 -3.72 -11.40 21.05
C GLN A 5 -4.68 -10.30 20.55
N GLN A 6 -4.83 -9.22 21.30
CA GLN A 6 -5.61 -8.04 20.87
C GLN A 6 -4.98 -7.37 19.63
N GLU A 7 -3.66 -7.15 19.62
CA GLU A 7 -2.98 -6.58 18.45
C GLU A 7 -3.10 -7.46 17.19
N LEU A 8 -2.98 -8.78 17.35
CA LEU A 8 -3.13 -9.74 16.25
C LEU A 8 -4.56 -9.71 15.69
N TYR A 9 -5.55 -9.66 16.57
CA TYR A 9 -6.96 -9.55 16.18
C TYR A 9 -7.26 -8.24 15.47
N GLU A 10 -6.78 -7.11 15.99
CA GLU A 10 -6.96 -5.80 15.36
C GLU A 10 -6.29 -5.74 13.98
N TYR A 11 -5.08 -6.29 13.86
CA TYR A 11 -4.40 -6.42 12.58
C TYR A 11 -5.21 -7.24 11.58
N ALA A 12 -5.66 -8.45 11.97
CA ALA A 12 -6.47 -9.31 11.11
C ALA A 12 -7.77 -8.62 10.68
N ARG A 13 -8.45 -7.93 11.60
CA ARG A 13 -9.67 -7.16 11.32
C ARG A 13 -9.41 -6.04 10.31
N LYS A 14 -8.32 -5.30 10.46
CA LYS A 14 -7.93 -4.22 9.54
C LYS A 14 -7.66 -4.75 8.13
N ARG A 15 -6.97 -5.89 8.01
CA ARG A 15 -6.73 -6.59 6.73
C ARG A 15 -8.02 -7.03 6.05
N ILE A 16 -8.98 -7.57 6.82
CA ILE A 16 -10.28 -7.97 6.28
C ILE A 16 -11.05 -6.74 5.77
N LYS A 17 -11.03 -5.62 6.51
CA LYS A 17 -11.68 -4.37 6.09
C LYS A 17 -11.09 -3.84 4.79
N GLN A 18 -9.76 -3.81 4.65
CA GLN A 18 -9.08 -3.37 3.42
C GLN A 18 -9.47 -4.23 2.20
N LYS A 19 -9.48 -5.56 2.35
CA LYS A 19 -9.93 -6.47 1.28
C LYS A 19 -11.39 -6.25 0.89
N LYS A 20 -12.28 -6.05 1.87
CA LYS A 20 -13.69 -5.74 1.61
C LYS A 20 -13.84 -4.42 0.84
N THR A 21 -13.16 -3.36 1.25
CA THR A 21 -13.20 -2.07 0.57
C THR A 21 -12.74 -2.17 -0.88
N LEU A 22 -11.68 -2.94 -1.18
CA LEU A 22 -11.24 -3.19 -2.54
C LEU A 22 -12.33 -3.88 -3.38
N TYR A 23 -13.00 -4.91 -2.83
CA TYR A 23 -14.11 -5.58 -3.51
C TYR A 23 -15.28 -4.64 -3.79
N TYR A 24 -15.66 -3.78 -2.83
CA TYR A 24 -16.70 -2.78 -3.05
C TYR A 24 -16.33 -1.81 -4.17
N HIS A 25 -15.09 -1.32 -4.21
CA HIS A 25 -14.63 -0.43 -5.28
C HIS A 25 -14.63 -1.13 -6.65
N PHE A 26 -14.23 -2.41 -6.70
CA PHE A 26 -14.27 -3.21 -7.93
C PHE A 26 -15.69 -3.42 -8.44
N VAL A 27 -16.63 -3.80 -7.57
CA VAL A 27 -18.04 -3.99 -7.94
C VAL A 27 -18.69 -2.67 -8.36
N PHE A 28 -18.42 -1.57 -7.63
CA PHE A 28 -18.91 -0.24 -8.00
C PHE A 28 -18.37 0.21 -9.36
N PHE A 29 -17.09 -0.06 -9.66
CA PHE A 29 -16.51 0.22 -10.96
C PHE A 29 -17.19 -0.55 -12.08
N LEU A 30 -17.46 -1.85 -11.89
CA LEU A 30 -18.15 -2.66 -12.91
C LEU A 30 -19.56 -2.13 -13.19
N ILE A 31 -20.32 -1.82 -12.13
CA ILE A 31 -21.68 -1.26 -12.27
C ILE A 31 -21.63 0.12 -12.93
N GLY A 32 -20.69 0.98 -12.52
CA GLY A 32 -20.53 2.33 -13.09
C GLY A 32 -20.08 2.30 -14.55
N SER A 33 -19.16 1.40 -14.92
CA SER A 33 -18.73 1.20 -16.31
C SER A 33 -19.88 0.69 -17.18
N LEU A 34 -20.68 -0.25 -16.68
CA LEU A 34 -21.85 -0.76 -17.39
C LEU A 34 -22.92 0.32 -17.54
N PHE A 35 -23.16 1.11 -16.50
CA PHE A 35 -24.08 2.24 -16.54
C PHE A 35 -23.64 3.30 -17.55
N MET A 36 -22.36 3.68 -17.58
CA MET A 36 -21.84 4.64 -18.57
C MET A 36 -21.97 4.11 -20.00
N PHE A 37 -21.69 2.82 -20.23
CA PHE A 37 -21.86 2.20 -21.55
C PHE A 37 -23.32 2.25 -22.00
N VAL A 38 -24.26 1.82 -21.16
CA VAL A 38 -25.70 1.83 -21.45
C VAL A 38 -26.22 3.24 -21.64
N ALA A 39 -25.82 4.19 -20.80
CA ALA A 39 -26.24 5.59 -20.92
C ALA A 39 -25.75 6.22 -22.23
N ASN A 40 -24.53 5.93 -22.66
CA ASN A 40 -24.00 6.52 -23.88
C ASN A 40 -24.57 5.88 -25.15
N GLU A 41 -24.77 4.56 -25.14
CA GLU A 41 -25.33 3.81 -26.28
C GLU A 41 -26.84 4.02 -26.44
N LEU A 42 -27.61 4.08 -25.34
CA LEU A 42 -29.07 4.21 -25.41
C LEU A 42 -29.59 5.66 -25.40
N LEU A 43 -28.84 6.60 -24.82
CA LEU A 43 -29.29 8.00 -24.68
C LEU A 43 -28.52 8.99 -25.58
N GLU A 44 -27.63 8.48 -26.46
CA GLU A 44 -26.78 9.29 -27.37
C GLU A 44 -26.03 10.44 -26.65
N PHE A 45 -25.63 10.19 -25.40
CA PHE A 45 -25.13 11.21 -24.48
C PHE A 45 -23.68 11.63 -24.77
N GLY A 46 -23.45 12.33 -25.88
CA GLY A 46 -22.11 12.81 -26.22
C GLY A 46 -21.83 13.06 -27.70
N MET A 47 -22.83 13.13 -28.58
CA MET A 47 -22.56 13.54 -29.95
C MET A 47 -22.00 14.97 -30.01
N PRO A 48 -20.91 15.24 -30.78
CA PRO A 48 -20.16 14.33 -31.66
C PRO A 48 -18.90 13.69 -31.04
N ASN A 49 -18.56 13.99 -29.78
CA ASN A 49 -17.30 13.57 -29.15
C ASN A 49 -17.49 12.35 -28.22
N VAL A 50 -16.91 11.23 -28.60
CA VAL A 50 -16.95 9.96 -27.85
C VAL A 50 -16.00 10.03 -26.64
N TRP A 51 -16.46 10.63 -25.54
CA TRP A 51 -15.66 10.92 -24.34
C TRP A 51 -15.57 9.74 -23.34
N TYR A 52 -16.53 8.82 -23.39
CA TYR A 52 -16.63 7.68 -22.46
C TYR A 52 -15.39 6.75 -22.40
N PRO A 53 -14.66 6.45 -23.50
CA PRO A 53 -13.52 5.52 -23.44
C PRO A 53 -12.38 6.11 -22.62
N TRP A 54 -12.19 7.43 -22.68
CA TRP A 54 -11.21 8.15 -21.86
C TRP A 54 -11.58 8.12 -20.39
N ALA A 55 -12.86 8.33 -20.07
CA ALA A 55 -13.35 8.24 -18.69
C ALA A 55 -13.14 6.83 -18.12
N ILE A 56 -13.52 5.78 -18.87
CA ILE A 56 -13.31 4.38 -18.46
C ILE A 56 -11.82 4.07 -18.31
N THR A 57 -10.96 4.55 -19.21
CA THR A 57 -9.51 4.30 -19.17
C THR A 57 -8.87 4.89 -17.92
N VAL A 58 -9.16 6.16 -17.60
CA VAL A 58 -8.65 6.81 -16.38
C VAL A 58 -9.14 6.09 -15.12
N TRP A 59 -10.41 5.70 -15.11
CA TRP A 59 -11.01 5.03 -13.95
C TRP A 59 -10.47 3.61 -13.76
N PHE A 60 -10.23 2.89 -14.86
CA PHE A 60 -9.58 1.58 -14.86
C PHE A 60 -8.13 1.68 -14.36
N PHE A 61 -7.39 2.71 -14.76
CA PHE A 61 -6.04 2.96 -14.28
C PHE A 61 -6.00 3.18 -12.76
N LEU A 62 -6.93 3.97 -12.21
CA LEU A 62 -7.06 4.15 -10.76
C LEU A 62 -7.36 2.84 -10.02
N LEU A 63 -8.17 1.97 -10.62
CA LEU A 63 -8.49 0.66 -10.08
C LEU A 63 -7.26 -0.26 -10.03
N ILE A 64 -6.44 -0.26 -11.08
CA ILE A 64 -5.16 -1.00 -11.10
C ILE A 64 -4.23 -0.51 -9.97
N LEU A 65 -4.07 0.80 -9.81
CA LEU A 65 -3.26 1.35 -8.72
C LEU A 65 -3.78 0.93 -7.34
N HIS A 66 -5.10 0.97 -7.14
CA HIS A 66 -5.71 0.53 -5.89
C HIS A 66 -5.52 -0.96 -5.64
N PHE A 67 -5.62 -1.79 -6.69
CA PHE A 67 -5.37 -3.22 -6.63
C PHE A 67 -3.92 -3.52 -6.24
N ILE A 68 -2.93 -2.92 -6.91
CA ILE A 68 -1.50 -3.08 -6.60
C ILE A 68 -1.23 -2.67 -5.15
N LYS A 69 -1.79 -1.55 -4.69
CA LYS A 69 -1.61 -1.07 -3.31
C LYS A 69 -2.11 -2.09 -2.28
N VAL A 70 -3.31 -2.64 -2.46
CA VAL A 70 -3.93 -3.54 -1.48
C VAL A 70 -3.37 -4.97 -1.55
N TYR A 71 -3.06 -5.48 -2.75
CA TYR A 71 -2.58 -6.86 -2.93
C TYR A 71 -1.06 -7.00 -2.84
N ILE A 72 -0.30 -6.06 -3.39
CA ILE A 72 1.16 -6.12 -3.45
C ILE A 72 1.75 -5.30 -2.30
N THR A 73 1.54 -3.98 -2.28
CA THR A 73 2.21 -3.10 -1.31
C THR A 73 1.86 -3.46 0.13
N ASP A 74 0.57 -3.66 0.45
CA ASP A 74 0.14 -3.98 1.81
C ASP A 74 0.56 -5.40 2.24
N ARG A 75 0.68 -6.35 1.30
CA ARG A 75 1.24 -7.70 1.60
C ARG A 75 2.75 -7.66 1.81
N PHE A 76 3.47 -6.88 1.00
CA PHE A 76 4.92 -6.76 1.02
C PHE A 76 5.42 -5.92 2.20
N MET A 77 4.88 -4.71 2.40
CA MET A 77 5.13 -3.86 3.58
C MET A 77 4.23 -4.27 4.76
N ASN A 78 4.28 -5.54 5.14
CA ASN A 78 3.63 -5.98 6.37
C ASN A 78 4.53 -5.73 7.59
N LYS A 79 4.01 -5.97 8.80
CA LYS A 79 4.71 -5.76 10.09
C LYS A 79 6.06 -6.50 10.19
N ASN A 80 6.27 -7.58 9.42
CA ASN A 80 7.54 -8.30 9.36
C ASN A 80 8.57 -7.57 8.48
N TRP A 81 8.15 -7.03 7.33
CA TRP A 81 9.03 -6.20 6.50
C TRP A 81 9.48 -4.95 7.26
N GLU A 82 8.57 -4.33 8.01
CA GLU A 82 8.89 -3.18 8.87
C GLU A 82 9.93 -3.55 9.94
N ARG A 83 9.75 -4.68 10.62
CA ARG A 83 10.73 -5.21 11.59
C ARG A 83 12.09 -5.49 10.95
N GLU A 84 12.13 -6.07 9.75
CA GLU A 84 13.40 -6.28 9.05
C GLU A 84 14.11 -4.95 8.72
N GLN A 85 13.36 -3.92 8.35
CA GLN A 85 13.97 -2.61 8.09
C GLN A 85 14.52 -1.97 9.36
N ILE A 86 13.79 -2.08 10.47
CA ILE A 86 14.24 -1.59 11.77
C ILE A 86 15.51 -2.34 12.21
N ASP A 87 15.52 -3.67 12.13
CA ASP A 87 16.70 -4.48 12.47
C ASP A 87 17.92 -4.10 11.61
N ARG A 88 17.73 -3.89 10.31
CA ARG A 88 18.79 -3.39 9.42
C ARG A 88 19.29 -2.00 9.84
N LEU A 89 18.41 -1.11 10.29
CA LEU A 89 18.77 0.23 10.75
C LEU A 89 19.56 0.19 12.07
N VAL A 90 19.10 -0.60 13.04
CA VAL A 90 19.74 -0.79 14.35
C VAL A 90 21.15 -1.36 14.19
N LYS A 91 21.31 -2.43 13.40
CA LYS A 91 22.64 -3.00 13.10
C LYS A 91 23.60 -1.98 12.49
N ARG A 92 23.11 -1.05 11.68
CA ARG A 92 23.93 0.03 11.11
C ARG A 92 24.35 1.04 12.17
N GLN A 93 23.49 1.33 13.14
CA GLN A 93 23.80 2.22 14.25
C GLN A 93 24.82 1.58 15.21
N GLU A 94 24.66 0.30 15.53
CA GLU A 94 25.61 -0.46 16.37
C GLU A 94 27.02 -0.45 15.77
N ARG A 95 27.16 -0.75 14.47
CA ARG A 95 28.46 -0.68 13.77
C ARG A 95 29.09 0.72 13.83
N LYS A 96 28.28 1.77 13.74
CA LYS A 96 28.78 3.15 13.87
C LYS A 96 29.26 3.44 15.29
N LEU A 97 28.55 2.95 16.31
CA LEU A 97 28.96 3.10 17.70
C LEU A 97 30.29 2.39 17.97
N GLU A 98 30.47 1.15 17.48
CA GLU A 98 31.75 0.44 17.57
C GLU A 98 32.90 1.23 16.93
N GLN A 99 32.71 1.73 15.71
CA GLN A 99 33.72 2.53 15.02
C GLN A 99 34.09 3.81 15.78
N LEU A 100 33.10 4.47 16.40
CA LEU A 100 33.35 5.66 17.23
C LEU A 100 34.10 5.29 18.51
N GLN A 101 33.73 4.18 19.16
CA GLN A 101 34.40 3.67 20.35
C GLN A 101 35.88 3.34 20.07
N THR A 102 36.16 2.66 18.95
CA THR A 102 37.54 2.36 18.52
C THR A 102 38.35 3.64 18.29
N LYS A 103 37.80 4.63 17.58
CA LYS A 103 38.49 5.91 17.35
C LYS A 103 38.79 6.67 18.64
N ILE A 104 37.86 6.67 19.60
CA ILE A 104 38.09 7.29 20.91
C ILE A 104 39.21 6.58 21.65
N ASN A 105 39.21 5.24 21.68
CA ASN A 105 40.25 4.47 22.34
C ASN A 105 41.64 4.68 21.70
N GLU A 106 41.72 4.73 20.37
CA GLU A 106 42.96 5.04 19.65
C GLU A 106 43.47 6.46 19.96
N GLN A 107 42.58 7.45 20.03
CA GLN A 107 42.94 8.82 20.40
C GLN A 107 43.41 8.93 21.86
N VAL A 108 42.78 8.19 22.78
CA VAL A 108 43.19 8.15 24.20
C VAL A 108 44.53 7.42 24.36
N SER A 109 44.78 6.35 23.60
CA SER A 109 46.04 5.58 23.68
C SER A 109 47.24 6.27 23.04
N ASN A 110 47.02 7.18 22.08
CA ASN A 110 48.09 7.96 21.41
C ASN A 110 48.43 9.28 22.14
N LYS A 111 47.84 9.53 23.31
CA LYS A 111 47.99 10.75 24.10
C LYS A 111 48.62 10.44 25.44
#